data_AF-A0A6G2DB97-F1
#
_entry.id   AF-A0A6G2DB97-F1
#
_cell.length_a   1.000
_cell.length_b   1.000
_cell.length_c   1.000
_cell.angle_alpha   90.00
_cell.angle_beta   90.00
_cell.angle_gamma   90.00
#
_symmetry.space_group_name_H-M   'P 1'
#
loop_
_entity.id
_entity.type
_entity.pdbx_description
1 polymer ?
#
loop_
_entity_poly.entity_id
_entity_poly.type
_entity_poly.pdbx_seq_one_letter_code
_entity_poly.pdbx_strand_id
1 'polypeptide(L)'
;VEGFAEGEVVYTREEAAAFFKAQDEATNLPYIYLSAGVSAKLFQDTLVFAHESGANFNGVLCGRATWAGSVEAYIKDGEAAAREWLRTTGFENIDELNKVLQTTATSWKERV
;
A
#
# COMPACT_ATOMS: atom_id res chain seq x y z
N VAL A 1 -6.65 -14.20 -0.55
CA VAL A 1 -5.41 -14.81 -1.05
C VAL A 1 -4.84 -15.66 0.06
N GLU A 2 -4.43 -16.88 -0.25
CA GLU A 2 -3.76 -17.79 0.70
C GLU A 2 -2.59 -17.07 1.42
N GLY A 3 -2.51 -17.25 2.74
CA GLY A 3 -1.52 -16.60 3.60
C GLY A 3 -1.85 -15.17 4.04
N PHE A 4 -2.85 -14.52 3.43
CA PHE A 4 -3.34 -13.19 3.85
C PHE A 4 -4.79 -13.20 4.35
N ALA A 5 -5.59 -14.20 3.98
CA ALA A 5 -6.99 -14.29 4.37
C ALA A 5 -7.14 -14.81 5.82
N GLU A 6 -7.97 -14.15 6.62
CA GLU A 6 -8.41 -14.63 7.94
C GLU A 6 -9.61 -15.58 7.87
N GLY A 7 -10.26 -15.68 6.69
CA GLY A 7 -11.44 -16.50 6.44
C GLY A 7 -11.32 -17.30 5.15
N GLU A 8 -12.37 -17.25 4.31
CA GLU A 8 -12.39 -17.98 3.04
C GLU A 8 -11.23 -17.57 2.11
N VAL A 9 -10.52 -18.58 1.60
CA VAL A 9 -9.44 -18.39 0.63
C VAL A 9 -10.02 -18.53 -0.78
N VAL A 10 -10.15 -17.40 -1.48
CA VAL A 10 -10.68 -17.36 -2.86
C VAL A 10 -9.62 -17.64 -3.92
N TYR A 11 -8.35 -17.33 -3.63
CA TYR A 11 -7.23 -17.47 -4.57
C TYR A 11 -6.00 -18.01 -3.86
N THR A 12 -5.25 -18.90 -4.52
CA THR A 12 -3.89 -19.28 -4.09
C THR A 12 -2.94 -18.10 -4.28
N ARG A 13 -1.71 -18.20 -3.74
CA ARG A 13 -0.68 -17.17 -3.96
C ARG A 13 -0.29 -17.08 -5.43
N GLU A 14 -0.19 -18.20 -6.13
CA GLU A 14 0.20 -18.27 -7.55
C GLU A 14 -0.85 -17.59 -8.44
N GLU A 15 -2.14 -17.84 -8.18
CA GLU A 15 -3.23 -17.19 -8.89
C GLU A 15 -3.22 -15.66 -8.68
N ALA A 16 -3.04 -15.22 -7.43
CA ALA A 16 -2.94 -13.80 -7.11
C ALA A 16 -1.73 -13.14 -7.79
N ALA A 17 -0.58 -13.82 -7.82
CA ALA A 17 0.62 -13.34 -8.50
C ALA A 17 0.41 -13.20 -10.01
N ALA A 18 -0.28 -14.17 -10.63
CA ALA A 18 -0.62 -14.12 -12.04
C ALA A 18 -1.49 -12.89 -12.39
N PHE A 19 -2.40 -12.48 -11.50
CA PHE A 19 -3.21 -11.27 -11.72
C PHE A 19 -2.38 -9.98 -11.69
N PHE A 20 -1.38 -9.88 -10.80
CA PHE A 20 -0.46 -8.74 -10.78
C PHE A 20 0.35 -8.64 -12.08
N LYS A 21 0.85 -9.77 -12.57
CA LYS A 21 1.55 -9.82 -13.84
C LYS A 21 0.65 -9.44 -15.02
N ALA A 22 -0.58 -9.98 -15.05
CA ALA A 22 -1.55 -9.65 -16.10
C ALA A 22 -1.93 -8.16 -16.09
N GLN A 23 -1.98 -7.52 -14.92
CA GLN A 23 -2.18 -6.08 -14.80
C GLN A 23 -1.01 -5.28 -15.38
N ASP A 24 0.24 -5.69 -15.11
CA ASP A 24 1.44 -5.06 -15.66
C ASP A 24 1.45 -5.12 -17.19
N GLU A 25 1.10 -6.28 -17.75
CA GLU A 25 1.00 -6.52 -19.19
C GLU A 25 -0.19 -5.80 -19.87
N ALA A 26 -1.18 -5.35 -19.09
CA ALA A 26 -2.37 -4.68 -19.62
C ALA A 26 -2.13 -3.21 -20.00
N THR A 27 -0.99 -2.61 -19.66
CA THR A 27 -0.72 -1.20 -19.94
C THR A 27 0.76 -0.90 -20.20
N ASN A 28 1.01 0.02 -21.13
CA ASN A 28 2.33 0.64 -21.30
C ASN A 28 2.44 1.98 -20.56
N LEU A 29 1.35 2.51 -20.02
CA LEU A 29 1.36 3.76 -19.26
C LEU A 29 1.90 3.54 -17.84
N PRO A 30 2.55 4.55 -17.23
CA PRO A 30 2.82 4.52 -15.81
C PRO A 30 1.55 4.34 -14.98
N TYR A 31 1.60 3.50 -13.96
CA TYR A 31 0.47 3.25 -13.07
C TYR A 31 0.91 3.20 -11.60
N ILE A 32 -0.01 3.55 -10.71
CA ILE A 32 0.22 3.62 -9.26
C ILE A 32 -0.95 2.99 -8.52
N TYR A 33 -0.71 2.46 -7.32
CA TYR A 33 -1.75 1.85 -6.51
C TYR A 33 -2.42 2.82 -5.53
N LEU A 34 -3.70 2.59 -5.30
CA LEU A 34 -4.49 3.19 -4.22
C LEU A 34 -4.64 2.18 -3.08
N SER A 35 -4.67 2.65 -1.82
CA SER A 35 -4.71 1.75 -0.66
C SER A 35 -6.11 1.25 -0.26
N ALA A 36 -7.17 1.75 -0.90
CA ALA A 36 -8.57 1.32 -0.73
C ALA A 36 -9.16 1.24 0.70
N GLY A 37 -8.43 1.60 1.75
CA GLY A 37 -8.87 1.50 3.14
C GLY A 37 -8.43 0.22 3.86
N VAL A 38 -7.49 -0.54 3.31
CA VAL A 38 -6.78 -1.56 4.09
C VAL A 38 -5.86 -0.91 5.13
N SER A 39 -5.38 -1.69 6.10
CA SER A 39 -4.39 -1.22 7.07
C SER A 39 -3.06 -0.86 6.39
N ALA A 40 -2.24 -0.02 7.05
CA ALA A 40 -0.90 0.32 6.58
C ALA A 40 -0.06 -0.93 6.30
N LYS A 41 -0.04 -1.86 7.25
CA LYS A 41 0.74 -3.10 7.15
C LYS A 41 0.27 -3.98 5.99
N LEU A 42 -1.03 -4.20 5.84
CA LEU A 42 -1.56 -5.02 4.73
C LEU A 42 -1.26 -4.36 3.38
N PHE A 43 -1.33 -3.03 3.29
CA PHE A 43 -0.96 -2.32 2.05
C PHE A 43 0.53 -2.49 1.72
N GLN A 44 1.41 -2.29 2.70
CA GLN A 44 2.85 -2.51 2.53
C GLN A 44 3.16 -3.94 2.08
N ASP A 45 2.57 -4.95 2.73
CA ASP A 45 2.76 -6.36 2.36
C ASP A 45 2.22 -6.66 0.95
N THR A 46 1.15 -5.96 0.53
CA THR A 46 0.62 -6.04 -0.84
C THR A 46 1.60 -5.47 -1.86
N LEU A 47 2.31 -4.37 -1.55
CA LEU A 47 3.31 -3.79 -2.47
C LEU A 47 4.51 -4.72 -2.64
N VAL A 48 4.97 -5.35 -1.56
CA VAL A 48 6.02 -6.38 -1.62
C VAL A 48 5.56 -7.54 -2.49
N PHE A 49 4.36 -8.06 -2.24
CA PHE A 49 3.81 -9.16 -3.02
C PHE A 49 3.61 -8.81 -4.50
N ALA A 50 3.16 -7.60 -4.81
CA ALA A 50 3.01 -7.12 -6.19
C ALA A 50 4.36 -7.10 -6.92
N HIS A 51 5.40 -6.57 -6.27
CA HIS A 51 6.77 -6.55 -6.80
C HIS A 51 7.30 -7.96 -7.04
N GLU A 52 7.20 -8.85 -6.05
CA GLU A 52 7.61 -10.26 -6.17
C GLU A 52 6.84 -11.01 -7.27
N SER A 53 5.62 -10.58 -7.57
CA SER A 53 4.76 -11.12 -8.62
C SER A 53 5.07 -10.57 -10.03
N GLY A 54 6.03 -9.65 -10.14
CA GLY A 54 6.46 -9.06 -11.41
C GLY A 54 5.71 -7.80 -11.84
N ALA A 55 4.95 -7.16 -10.95
CA ALA A 55 4.33 -5.87 -11.25
C ALA A 55 5.38 -4.74 -11.16
N ASN A 56 5.60 -4.03 -12.26
CA ASN A 56 6.52 -2.89 -12.33
C ASN A 56 5.76 -1.57 -12.11
N PHE A 57 5.06 -1.48 -10.97
CA PHE A 57 4.25 -0.32 -10.61
C PHE A 57 5.12 0.89 -10.24
N ASN A 58 4.59 2.10 -10.42
CA ASN A 58 5.39 3.33 -10.42
C ASN A 58 5.21 4.22 -9.17
N GLY A 59 4.61 3.66 -8.12
CA GLY A 59 4.35 4.36 -6.87
C GLY A 59 2.93 4.15 -6.36
N VAL A 60 2.51 5.03 -5.44
CA VAL A 60 1.22 4.93 -4.77
C VAL A 60 0.60 6.30 -4.54
N LEU A 61 -0.72 6.32 -4.41
CA LEU A 61 -1.48 7.44 -3.84
C LEU A 61 -2.20 6.91 -2.59
N CYS A 62 -1.48 6.92 -1.46
CA CYS A 62 -1.95 6.35 -0.21
C CYS A 62 -2.56 7.43 0.71
N GLY A 63 -3.79 7.19 1.19
CA GLY A 63 -4.51 8.10 2.08
C GLY A 63 -4.81 7.47 3.44
N ARG A 64 -5.98 6.82 3.54
CA ARG A 64 -6.54 6.30 4.80
C ARG A 64 -5.57 5.41 5.60
N ALA A 65 -4.80 4.56 4.93
CA ALA A 65 -3.78 3.73 5.60
C ALA A 65 -2.74 4.55 6.37
N THR A 66 -2.44 5.80 5.97
CA THR A 66 -1.48 6.65 6.65
C THR A 66 -2.09 7.47 7.79
N TRP A 67 -3.28 8.05 7.59
CA TRP A 67 -3.81 9.08 8.49
C TRP A 67 -5.15 8.77 9.17
N ALA A 68 -5.83 7.64 8.88
CA ALA A 68 -7.19 7.40 9.38
C ALA A 68 -7.30 7.46 10.92
N GLY A 69 -6.29 6.99 11.66
CA GLY A 69 -6.28 7.03 13.12
C GLY A 69 -6.24 8.44 13.70
N SER A 70 -5.76 9.45 12.96
CA SER A 70 -5.77 10.84 13.43
C SER A 70 -7.19 11.41 13.56
N VAL A 71 -8.17 10.83 12.86
CA VAL A 71 -9.58 11.26 12.93
C VAL A 71 -10.15 10.99 14.31
N GLU A 72 -9.89 9.80 14.87
CA GLU A 72 -10.35 9.44 16.21
C GLU A 72 -9.66 10.30 17.27
N ALA A 73 -8.32 10.46 17.18
CA ALA A 73 -7.56 11.33 18.07
C ALA A 73 -8.08 12.78 18.05
N TYR A 74 -8.43 13.27 16.86
CA TYR A 74 -8.99 14.61 16.71
C TYR A 74 -10.37 14.75 17.37
N ILE A 75 -11.28 13.79 17.13
CA ILE A 75 -12.65 13.83 17.64
C ILE A 75 -12.68 13.70 19.16
N LYS A 76 -11.83 12.85 19.74
CA LYS A 76 -11.83 12.59 21.19
C LYS A 76 -11.03 13.61 21.98
N ASP A 77 -9.84 13.98 21.49
CA ASP A 77 -8.82 14.68 22.27
C ASP A 77 -8.35 16.01 21.63
N GLY A 78 -8.97 16.39 20.51
CA GLY A 78 -8.76 17.67 19.85
C GLY A 78 -7.50 17.78 19.00
N GLU A 79 -7.23 19.00 18.54
CA GLU A 79 -6.18 19.29 17.55
C GLU A 79 -4.76 18.89 18.03
N ALA A 80 -4.43 19.16 19.29
CA ALA A 80 -3.10 18.88 19.83
C ALA A 80 -2.79 17.38 19.81
N ALA A 81 -3.75 16.54 20.21
CA ALA A 81 -3.62 15.09 20.19
C ALA A 81 -3.52 14.55 18.76
N ALA A 82 -4.34 15.05 17.83
CA ALA A 82 -4.25 14.67 16.42
C ALA A 82 -2.89 15.03 15.81
N ARG A 83 -2.35 16.21 16.13
CA ARG A 83 -1.01 16.61 15.68
C ARG A 83 0.07 15.70 16.24
N GLU A 84 -0.04 15.29 17.50
CA GLU A 84 0.92 14.36 18.10
C GLU A 84 0.83 12.96 17.48
N TRP A 85 -0.39 12.47 17.25
CA TRP A 85 -0.62 11.22 16.53
C TRP A 85 0.01 11.25 15.12
N LEU A 86 -0.15 12.36 14.39
CA LEU A 86 0.45 12.53 13.06
C LEU A 86 1.98 12.56 13.10
N ARG A 87 2.59 13.13 14.15
CA ARG A 87 4.06 13.16 14.32
C ARG A 87 4.66 11.82 14.74
N THR A 88 3.86 10.94 15.33
CA THR A 88 4.29 9.64 15.85
C THR A 88 3.81 8.52 14.94
N THR A 89 2.61 7.99 15.16
CA THR A 89 2.05 6.88 14.37
C THR A 89 1.87 7.26 12.90
N GLY A 90 1.44 8.48 12.59
CA GLY A 90 1.32 8.95 11.21
C GLY A 90 2.67 9.02 10.48
N PHE A 91 3.73 9.43 11.19
CA PHE A 91 5.10 9.44 10.67
C PHE A 91 5.61 8.02 10.45
N GLU A 92 5.42 7.12 11.41
CA GLU A 92 5.80 5.71 11.29
C GLU A 92 5.12 5.07 10.07
N ASN A 93 3.81 5.26 9.91
CA ASN A 93 3.05 4.74 8.77
C ASN A 93 3.63 5.18 7.40
N ILE A 94 4.00 6.47 7.27
CA ILE A 94 4.54 6.99 6.00
C ILE A 94 6.01 6.62 5.80
N ASP A 95 6.82 6.58 6.87
CA ASP A 95 8.23 6.22 6.81
C ASP A 95 8.42 4.74 6.43
N GLU A 96 7.64 3.85 7.03
CA GLU A 96 7.61 2.43 6.65
C GLU A 96 7.14 2.22 5.21
N LEU A 97 6.07 2.92 4.80
CA LEU A 97 5.62 2.88 3.42
C LEU A 97 6.72 3.34 2.46
N ASN A 98 7.42 4.43 2.77
CA ASN A 98 8.51 4.95 1.93
C ASN A 98 9.66 3.94 1.82
N LYS A 99 10.03 3.26 2.91
CA LYS A 99 11.04 2.18 2.89
C LYS A 99 10.63 1.04 1.97
N VAL A 100 9.36 0.63 2.00
CA VAL A 100 8.83 -0.39 1.08
C VAL A 100 8.86 0.10 -0.36
N LEU A 101 8.46 1.35 -0.63
CA LEU A 101 8.48 1.91 -1.98
C LEU A 101 9.89 1.95 -2.58
N GLN A 102 10.91 2.22 -1.77
CA GLN A 102 12.31 2.22 -2.21
C GLN A 102 12.78 0.86 -2.75
N THR A 103 12.19 -0.25 -2.29
CA THR A 103 12.58 -1.60 -2.71
C THR A 103 11.62 -2.26 -3.68
N THR A 104 10.43 -1.70 -3.88
CA THR A 104 9.35 -2.35 -4.65
C THR A 104 8.90 -1.59 -5.89
N ALA A 105 8.96 -0.25 -5.89
CA ALA A 105 8.47 0.57 -7.00
C ALA A 105 9.53 0.78 -8.09
N THR A 106 9.07 0.85 -9.34
CA THR A 106 9.91 1.09 -10.53
C THR A 106 9.71 2.51 -11.04
N SER A 107 10.76 3.15 -11.56
CA SER A 107 10.66 4.52 -12.08
C SER A 107 9.68 4.61 -13.24
N TRP A 108 8.75 5.57 -13.21
CA TRP A 108 7.84 5.83 -14.33
C TRP A 108 8.58 6.19 -15.63
N LYS A 109 9.83 6.67 -15.52
CA LYS A 109 10.68 7.01 -16.66
C LYS A 109 11.07 5.81 -17.51
N GLU A 110 10.93 4.58 -16.99
CA GLU A 110 11.21 3.36 -17.74
C GLU A 110 10.06 2.97 -18.69
N ARG A 111 8.92 3.67 -18.61
CA ARG A 111 7.71 3.43 -19.42
C ARG A 111 7.42 4.54 -20.43
N VAL A 112 8.31 5.53 -20.58
CA VAL A 112 8.13 6.71 -21.45
C VAL A 112 9.29 6.90 -22.41
#